data_AF-A0A520M406-F1
#
_entry.id   AF-A0A520M406-F1
#
_cell.length_a   1.000
_cell.length_b   1.000
_cell.length_c   1.000
_cell.angle_alpha   90.00
_cell.angle_beta   90.00
_cell.angle_gamma   90.00
#
_symmetry.space_group_name_H-M   'P 1'
#
loop_
_entity.id
_entity.type
_entity.pdbx_description
1 polymer ?
#
loop_
_entity_poly.entity_id
_entity_poly.type
_entity_poly.pdbx_seq_one_letter_code
_entity_poly.pdbx_strand_id
1 'polypeptide(L)'
;MIDNGKQTPQHRLAGVLLLVMIVASVLAGFGLSDFLWVSGFSALSALVLLWSRNRRAQRIQCFVFVAIGFTCLAFAWSHGYDGFPIKQMLTQNHLLISLLSAVSFLRLITDTRGTGRQIPRTGKKAFLQTLAGIHFFSSVINLSALIIFGDALAKKGKLGRTTATSLQRGFSLAALWSPFFAAMGTCLLYAPGTKLPDLWLLSMPLCFFG
;
A
#
# COMPACT_ATOMS: atom_id res chain seq x y z
N MET A 1 25.73 0.24 12.30
CA MET A 1 25.04 0.48 13.59
C MET A 1 23.57 0.14 13.39
N ILE A 2 23.22 -1.12 13.65
CA ILE A 2 21.83 -1.57 13.65
C ILE A 2 21.32 -1.21 15.04
N ASP A 3 20.56 -0.12 15.11
CA ASP A 3 19.82 0.23 16.32
C ASP A 3 18.83 -0.90 16.56
N ASN A 4 19.17 -1.82 17.47
CA ASN A 4 18.26 -2.78 18.07
C ASN A 4 17.27 -1.99 18.93
N GLY A 5 16.42 -1.22 18.27
CA GLY A 5 15.44 -0.36 18.88
C GLY A 5 14.46 -1.24 19.65
N LYS A 6 14.53 -1.17 20.98
CA LYS A 6 13.48 -1.68 21.87
C LYS A 6 12.14 -1.24 21.27
N GLN A 7 11.29 -2.19 20.88
CA GLN A 7 9.95 -1.87 20.41
C GLN A 7 9.25 -1.08 21.53
N THR A 8 9.11 0.22 21.35
CA THR A 8 8.40 1.06 22.32
C THR A 8 6.96 0.55 22.42
N PRO A 9 6.33 0.61 23.61
CA PRO A 9 4.95 0.15 23.81
C PRO A 9 3.97 0.77 22.80
N GLN A 10 4.26 1.99 22.36
CA GLN A 10 3.59 2.71 21.28
C GLN A 10 3.53 1.94 19.95
N HIS A 11 4.58 1.21 19.56
CA HIS A 11 4.61 0.43 18.32
C HIS A 11 3.72 -0.79 18.37
N ARG A 12 3.70 -1.47 19.52
CA ARG A 12 2.81 -2.63 19.73
C ARG A 12 1.36 -2.18 19.70
N LEU A 13 1.05 -1.08 20.38
CA LEU A 13 -0.30 -0.52 20.40
C LEU A 13 -0.75 -0.11 19.00
N ALA A 14 0.09 0.60 18.23
CA ALA A 14 -0.22 0.97 16.86
C ALA A 14 -0.44 -0.25 15.95
N GLY A 15 0.38 -1.30 16.10
CA GLY A 15 0.21 -2.56 15.37
C GLY A 15 -1.11 -3.26 15.69
N VAL A 16 -1.49 -3.33 16.98
CA VAL A 16 -2.78 -3.87 17.42
C VAL A 16 -3.94 -3.04 16.86
N LEU A 17 -3.86 -1.72 16.88
CA LEU A 17 -4.88 -0.83 16.31
C LEU A 17 -5.05 -1.05 14.80
N LEU A 18 -3.95 -1.23 14.06
CA LEU A 18 -4.03 -1.57 12.63
C LEU A 18 -4.62 -2.96 12.39
N LEU A 19 -4.33 -3.94 13.24
CA LEU A 19 -4.94 -5.27 13.18
C LEU A 19 -6.45 -5.20 13.45
N VAL A 20 -6.86 -4.48 14.50
CA VAL A 20 -8.27 -4.24 14.83
C VAL A 20 -8.98 -3.54 13.67
N MET A 21 -8.35 -2.53 13.07
CA MET A 21 -8.87 -1.85 11.88
C MET A 21 -9.08 -2.84 10.72
N ILE A 22 -8.14 -3.74 10.44
CA ILE A 22 -8.27 -4.74 9.37
C ILE A 22 -9.48 -5.66 9.65
N VAL A 23 -9.58 -6.22 10.86
CA VAL A 23 -10.68 -7.11 11.24
C VAL A 23 -12.02 -6.37 11.16
N ALA A 24 -12.09 -5.15 11.69
CA ALA A 24 -13.28 -4.31 11.64
C ALA A 24 -13.70 -3.97 10.19
N SER A 25 -12.74 -3.69 9.30
CA SER A 25 -13.03 -3.46 7.88
C SER A 25 -13.55 -4.71 7.18
N VAL A 26 -13.05 -5.90 7.52
CA VAL A 26 -13.56 -7.17 6.97
C VAL A 26 -14.98 -7.43 7.47
N LEU A 27 -15.25 -7.25 8.76
CA LEU A 27 -16.59 -7.40 9.34
C LEU A 27 -17.60 -6.41 8.73
N ALA A 28 -17.18 -5.16 8.51
CA ALA A 28 -17.99 -4.17 7.80
C ALA A 28 -18.32 -4.61 6.36
N GLY A 29 -17.38 -5.28 5.69
CA GLY A 29 -17.58 -5.86 4.35
C GLY A 29 -18.63 -6.98 4.32
N PHE A 30 -18.85 -7.70 5.43
CA PHE A 30 -19.90 -8.72 5.56
C PHE A 30 -21.29 -8.14 5.90
N GLY A 31 -21.44 -6.81 5.91
CA GLY A 31 -22.71 -6.14 6.18
C GLY A 31 -22.87 -5.61 7.61
N LEU A 32 -21.89 -5.83 8.49
CA LEU A 32 -21.90 -5.30 9.86
C LEU A 32 -21.35 -3.86 9.88
N SER A 33 -22.16 -2.93 9.38
CA SER A 33 -21.74 -1.53 9.16
C SER A 33 -21.34 -0.77 10.43
N ASP A 34 -21.71 -1.24 11.61
CA ASP A 34 -21.33 -0.64 12.90
C ASP A 34 -19.81 -0.69 13.14
N PHE A 35 -19.11 -1.68 12.59
CA PHE A 35 -17.65 -1.81 12.70
C PHE A 35 -16.89 -0.77 11.86
N LEU A 36 -17.56 0.00 11.00
CA LEU A 36 -16.93 1.09 10.25
C LEU A 36 -16.33 2.15 11.16
N TRP A 37 -17.03 2.50 12.25
CA TRP A 37 -16.53 3.46 13.23
C TRP A 37 -15.29 2.93 13.95
N VAL A 38 -15.30 1.65 14.33
CA VAL A 38 -14.15 0.99 14.97
C VAL A 38 -12.93 1.04 14.06
N SER A 39 -13.12 0.76 12.77
CA SER A 39 -12.06 0.85 11.75
C SER A 39 -11.50 2.28 11.63
N GLY A 40 -12.37 3.28 11.46
CA GLY A 40 -11.96 4.68 11.31
C GLY A 40 -11.22 5.24 12.55
N PHE A 41 -11.74 5.00 13.75
CA PHE A 41 -11.09 5.46 14.99
C PHE A 41 -9.77 4.73 15.25
N SER A 42 -9.69 3.43 14.96
CA SER A 42 -8.46 2.66 15.11
C SER A 42 -7.38 3.17 14.13
N ALA A 43 -7.76 3.46 12.89
CA ALA A 43 -6.87 4.04 11.88
C ALA A 43 -6.34 5.42 12.30
N LEU A 44 -7.23 6.30 12.77
CA LEU A 44 -6.87 7.65 13.22
C LEU A 44 -5.96 7.62 14.44
N SER A 45 -6.27 6.76 15.42
CA SER A 45 -5.45 6.56 16.62
C SER A 45 -4.06 6.03 16.27
N ALA A 46 -3.97 5.06 15.34
CA ALA A 46 -2.69 4.57 14.85
C ALA A 46 -1.89 5.68 14.13
N LEU A 47 -2.55 6.55 13.36
CA LEU A 47 -1.91 7.70 12.70
C LEU A 47 -1.34 8.69 13.71
N VAL A 48 -2.12 9.06 14.74
CA VAL A 48 -1.68 9.97 15.80
C VAL A 48 -0.49 9.38 16.56
N LEU A 49 -0.56 8.10 16.92
CA LEU A 49 0.53 7.40 17.59
C LEU A 49 1.79 7.33 16.72
N LEU A 50 1.68 7.16 15.41
CA LEU A 50 2.85 7.05 14.52
C LEU A 50 3.32 8.40 13.96
N TRP A 51 2.65 9.50 14.28
CA TRP A 51 2.88 10.82 13.69
C TRP A 51 4.33 11.32 13.84
N SER A 52 4.91 11.18 15.04
CA SER A 52 6.26 11.68 15.36
C SER A 52 7.36 11.02 14.54
N ARG A 53 7.13 9.80 14.05
CA ARG A 53 8.12 8.97 13.36
C ARG A 53 8.11 9.16 11.84
N ASN A 54 7.05 9.75 11.29
CA ASN A 54 6.96 10.01 9.86
C ASN A 54 8.06 10.98 9.41
N ARG A 55 8.65 10.73 8.23
CA ARG A 55 9.63 11.63 7.63
C ARG A 55 9.03 13.03 7.50
N ARG A 56 9.83 14.09 7.67
CA ARG A 56 9.35 15.48 7.58
C ARG A 56 8.57 15.73 6.28
N ALA A 57 9.07 15.23 5.15
CA ALA A 57 8.38 15.33 3.86
C ALA A 57 6.97 14.71 3.87
N GLN A 58 6.79 13.53 4.46
CA GLN A 58 5.49 12.87 4.55
C GLN A 58 4.52 13.62 5.48
N ARG A 59 5.03 14.18 6.58
CA ARG A 59 4.22 15.03 7.47
C ARG A 59 3.74 16.29 6.77
N ILE A 60 4.62 16.94 5.99
CA ILE A 60 4.26 18.11 5.20
C ILE A 60 3.21 17.74 4.15
N GLN A 61 3.38 16.63 3.42
CA GLN A 61 2.40 16.16 2.44
C GLN A 61 1.03 15.90 3.08
N CYS A 62 0.98 15.19 4.22
CA CYS A 62 -0.27 15.00 4.96
C CYS A 62 -0.89 16.33 5.39
N PHE A 63 -0.09 17.25 5.95
CA PHE A 63 -0.59 18.55 6.38
C PHE A 63 -1.16 19.37 5.21
N VAL A 64 -0.47 19.39 4.07
CA VAL A 64 -0.94 20.06 2.85
C VAL A 64 -2.26 19.45 2.38
N PHE A 65 -2.40 18.12 2.33
CA PHE A 65 -3.66 17.48 1.94
C PHE A 65 -4.80 17.78 2.91
N VAL A 66 -4.52 17.77 4.22
CA VAL A 66 -5.52 18.10 5.25
C VAL A 66 -5.95 19.55 5.13
N ALA A 67 -5.01 20.48 4.95
CA ALA A 67 -5.30 21.90 4.77
C ALA A 67 -6.14 22.15 3.51
N ILE A 68 -5.77 21.55 2.37
CA ILE A 68 -6.56 21.64 1.13
C ILE A 68 -7.96 21.08 1.36
N GLY A 69 -8.08 19.92 2.01
CA GLY A 69 -9.37 19.30 2.32
C GLY A 69 -10.29 20.19 3.16
N PHE A 70 -9.76 20.82 4.21
CA PHE A 70 -10.52 21.77 5.03
C PHE A 70 -10.88 23.05 4.28
N THR A 71 -10.00 23.58 3.43
CA THR A 71 -10.30 24.74 2.58
C THR A 71 -11.43 24.42 1.60
N CYS A 72 -11.40 23.26 0.96
CA CYS A 72 -12.48 22.81 0.07
C CYS A 72 -13.79 22.59 0.83
N LEU A 73 -13.74 22.07 2.06
CA LEU A 73 -14.93 21.89 2.89
C LEU A 73 -15.53 23.24 3.33
N ALA A 74 -14.70 24.20 3.70
CA ALA A 74 -15.14 25.56 4.02
C ALA A 74 -15.78 26.24 2.81
N PHE A 75 -15.22 26.06 1.61
CA PHE A 75 -15.79 26.55 0.36
C PHE A 75 -17.12 25.88 0.02
N ALA A 76 -17.26 24.57 0.23
CA ALA A 76 -18.53 23.88 0.03
C ALA A 76 -19.60 24.38 1.02
N TRP A 77 -19.22 24.59 2.28
CA TRP A 77 -20.11 25.13 3.30
C TRP A 77 -20.59 26.54 2.94
N SER A 78 -19.71 27.41 2.42
CA SER A 78 -20.11 28.75 1.98
C SER A 78 -21.10 28.75 0.79
N HIS A 79 -21.21 27.62 0.07
CA HIS A 79 -22.16 27.43 -1.04
C HIS A 79 -23.46 26.71 -0.61
N GLY A 80 -23.72 26.57 0.69
CA GLY A 80 -24.96 26.00 1.22
C GLY A 80 -24.92 24.48 1.46
N TYR A 81 -23.74 23.88 1.54
CA TYR A 81 -23.60 22.50 2.00
C TYR A 81 -23.62 22.45 3.54
N ASP A 82 -24.74 22.00 4.11
CA ASP A 82 -24.95 21.97 5.58
C ASP A 82 -24.50 20.67 6.25
N GLY A 83 -23.98 19.70 5.50
CA GLY A 83 -23.50 18.44 6.03
C GLY A 83 -22.05 18.54 6.51
N PHE A 84 -21.74 18.08 7.73
CA PHE A 84 -20.35 17.78 8.11
C PHE A 84 -20.14 16.25 8.06
N PRO A 85 -19.59 15.70 6.97
CA PRO A 85 -19.63 14.26 6.69
C PRO A 85 -18.54 13.48 7.45
N ILE A 86 -18.50 13.59 8.79
CA ILE A 86 -17.48 12.97 9.66
C ILE A 86 -17.34 11.48 9.39
N LYS A 87 -18.47 10.77 9.31
CA LYS A 87 -18.50 9.34 9.06
C LYS A 87 -17.78 9.01 7.76
N GLN A 88 -18.13 9.70 6.67
CA GLN A 88 -17.51 9.50 5.36
C GLN A 88 -16.02 9.86 5.38
N MET A 89 -15.63 10.96 6.02
CA MET A 89 -14.21 11.35 6.16
C MET A 89 -13.37 10.26 6.86
N LEU A 90 -13.92 9.62 7.90
CA LEU A 90 -13.25 8.52 8.60
C LEU A 90 -13.26 7.20 7.84
N THR A 91 -14.35 6.88 7.15
CA THR A 91 -14.58 5.52 6.63
C THR A 91 -14.30 5.38 5.15
N GLN A 92 -14.29 6.46 4.36
CA GLN A 92 -14.21 6.38 2.89
C GLN A 92 -12.97 5.65 2.39
N ASN A 93 -11.81 5.87 3.04
CA ASN A 93 -10.55 5.25 2.63
C ASN A 93 -10.16 4.02 3.46
N HIS A 94 -11.04 3.54 4.36
CA HIS A 94 -10.69 2.49 5.32
C HIS A 94 -10.33 1.15 4.66
N LEU A 95 -10.91 0.83 3.49
CA LEU A 95 -10.57 -0.38 2.73
C LEU A 95 -9.15 -0.30 2.15
N LEU A 96 -8.76 0.87 1.64
CA LEU A 96 -7.40 1.09 1.12
C LEU A 96 -6.36 1.01 2.24
N ILE A 97 -6.66 1.63 3.39
CA ILE A 97 -5.76 1.60 4.55
C ILE A 97 -5.63 0.17 5.09
N SER A 98 -6.75 -0.57 5.15
CA SER A 98 -6.78 -1.98 5.54
C SER A 98 -5.96 -2.85 4.58
N LEU A 99 -6.17 -2.69 3.27
CA LEU A 99 -5.42 -3.40 2.23
C LEU A 99 -3.91 -3.19 2.38
N LEU A 100 -3.46 -1.92 2.46
CA LEU A 100 -2.04 -1.59 2.59
C LEU A 100 -1.45 -2.14 3.90
N SER A 101 -2.22 -2.12 4.98
CA SER A 101 -1.81 -2.64 6.28
C SER A 101 -1.69 -4.17 6.26
N ALA A 102 -2.70 -4.86 5.71
CA ALA A 102 -2.73 -6.33 5.61
C ALA A 102 -1.57 -6.86 4.74
N VAL A 103 -1.31 -6.23 3.59
CA VAL A 103 -0.18 -6.59 2.73
C VAL A 103 1.17 -6.34 3.45
N SER A 104 1.25 -5.28 4.25
CA SER A 104 2.44 -5.01 5.08
C SER A 104 2.65 -6.07 6.18
N PHE A 105 1.58 -6.64 6.74
CA PHE A 105 1.67 -7.78 7.66
C PHE A 105 2.09 -9.07 6.94
N LEU A 106 1.52 -9.35 5.76
CA LEU A 106 1.89 -10.53 4.96
C LEU A 106 3.39 -10.53 4.61
N ARG A 107 3.96 -9.35 4.35
CA ARG A 107 5.41 -9.18 4.19
C ARG A 107 6.20 -9.67 5.39
N LEU A 108 5.73 -9.42 6.62
CA LEU A 108 6.46 -9.78 7.84
C LEU A 108 6.60 -11.30 7.97
N ILE A 109 5.58 -12.04 7.53
CA ILE A 109 5.55 -13.51 7.53
C ILE A 109 6.39 -14.07 6.38
N THR A 110 6.43 -13.37 5.24
CA THR A 110 7.15 -13.81 4.03
C THR A 110 8.60 -13.35 3.98
N ASP A 111 9.17 -12.83 5.07
CA ASP A 111 10.58 -12.41 5.14
C ASP A 111 11.53 -13.63 5.07
N THR A 112 11.82 -14.07 3.86
CA THR A 112 12.71 -15.19 3.52
C THR A 112 14.18 -14.79 3.41
N ARG A 113 14.61 -13.68 4.04
CA ARG A 113 16.01 -13.21 4.08
C ARG A 113 17.04 -14.27 4.52
N GLY A 114 16.60 -15.40 5.09
CA GLY A 114 17.44 -16.52 5.51
C GLY A 114 17.56 -17.71 4.55
N THR A 115 16.79 -17.80 3.45
CA THR A 115 16.95 -18.95 2.54
C THR A 115 18.18 -18.76 1.67
N GLY A 116 19.11 -19.71 1.76
CA GLY A 116 20.48 -19.65 1.24
C GLY A 116 20.64 -18.95 -0.11
N ARG A 117 21.70 -18.13 -0.19
CA ARG A 117 22.07 -17.28 -1.32
C ARG A 117 22.38 -18.15 -2.56
N GLN A 118 21.34 -18.55 -3.30
CA GLN A 118 21.52 -19.25 -4.55
C GLN A 118 22.19 -18.31 -5.56
N ILE A 119 23.18 -18.81 -6.28
CA ILE A 119 23.87 -18.06 -7.33
C ILE A 119 22.79 -17.62 -8.34
N PRO A 120 22.64 -16.31 -8.62
CA PRO A 120 21.63 -15.83 -9.55
C PRO A 120 21.84 -16.50 -10.91
N ARG A 121 20.85 -17.26 -11.37
CA ARG A 121 20.88 -17.91 -12.69
C ARG A 121 20.98 -16.82 -13.77
N THR A 122 21.86 -17.02 -14.74
CA THR A 122 22.09 -16.06 -15.84
C THR A 122 21.42 -16.53 -17.13
N GLY A 123 21.08 -15.59 -18.02
CA GLY A 123 20.51 -15.87 -19.34
C GLY A 123 19.07 -15.40 -19.52
N LYS A 124 18.56 -15.49 -20.76
CA LYS A 124 17.23 -14.98 -21.17
C LYS A 124 16.08 -15.62 -20.38
N LYS A 125 16.13 -16.93 -20.16
CA LYS A 125 15.11 -17.67 -19.39
C LYS A 125 15.06 -17.21 -17.93
N ALA A 126 16.22 -17.01 -17.30
CA ALA A 126 16.30 -16.51 -15.93
C ALA A 126 15.81 -15.05 -15.82
N PHE A 127 16.08 -14.23 -16.84
CA PHE A 127 15.55 -12.87 -16.92
C PHE A 127 14.02 -12.87 -17.02
N LEU A 128 13.42 -13.64 -17.93
CA LEU A 128 11.96 -13.75 -18.04
C LEU A 128 11.32 -14.28 -16.75
N GLN A 129 11.93 -15.29 -16.11
CA GLN A 129 11.44 -15.83 -14.84
C GLN A 129 11.50 -14.77 -13.72
N THR A 130 12.55 -13.97 -13.67
CA THR A 130 12.67 -12.87 -12.71
C THR A 130 11.61 -11.81 -12.99
N LEU A 131 11.39 -11.45 -14.26
CA LEU A 131 10.43 -10.42 -14.65
C LEU A 131 8.97 -10.87 -14.40
N ALA A 132 8.63 -12.10 -14.76
CA ALA A 132 7.32 -12.69 -14.46
C ALA A 132 7.13 -12.85 -12.95
N GLY A 133 8.17 -13.28 -12.24
CA GLY A 133 8.18 -13.39 -10.78
C GLY A 133 7.92 -12.05 -10.11
N ILE A 134 8.67 -11.00 -10.45
CA ILE A 134 8.45 -9.67 -9.87
C ILE A 134 7.04 -9.16 -10.19
N HIS A 135 6.49 -9.37 -11.39
CA HIS A 135 5.13 -8.97 -11.71
C HIS A 135 4.09 -9.66 -10.81
N PHE A 136 4.18 -10.99 -10.71
CA PHE A 136 3.22 -11.79 -9.95
C PHE A 136 3.33 -11.54 -8.44
N PHE A 137 4.55 -11.53 -7.90
CA PHE A 137 4.74 -11.24 -6.48
C PHE A 137 4.42 -9.79 -6.14
N SER A 138 4.82 -8.81 -6.97
CA SER A 138 4.48 -7.40 -6.71
C SER A 138 2.97 -7.16 -6.75
N SER A 139 2.24 -7.89 -7.60
CA SER A 139 0.78 -7.86 -7.64
C SER A 139 0.15 -8.19 -6.28
N VAL A 140 0.75 -9.07 -5.47
CA VAL A 140 0.15 -9.52 -4.20
C VAL A 140 0.82 -8.89 -2.98
N ILE A 141 2.15 -8.88 -2.91
CA ILE A 141 2.93 -8.45 -1.73
C ILE A 141 3.53 -7.04 -1.89
N ASN A 142 3.20 -6.34 -2.98
CA ASN A 142 3.56 -4.94 -3.24
C ASN A 142 5.09 -4.71 -3.19
N LEU A 143 5.55 -3.55 -2.69
CA LEU A 143 6.96 -3.12 -2.66
C LEU A 143 7.91 -4.14 -2.02
N SER A 144 7.38 -5.03 -1.19
CA SER A 144 8.11 -6.16 -0.61
C SER A 144 8.76 -7.03 -1.68
N ALA A 145 8.05 -7.32 -2.78
CA ALA A 145 8.59 -8.11 -3.87
C ALA A 145 9.81 -7.41 -4.50
N LEU A 146 9.76 -6.09 -4.69
CA LEU A 146 10.88 -5.31 -5.21
C LEU A 146 12.12 -5.45 -4.31
N ILE A 147 11.93 -5.44 -2.99
CA ILE A 147 13.02 -5.59 -2.02
C ILE A 147 13.56 -7.04 -2.01
N ILE A 148 12.68 -8.04 -1.98
CA ILE A 148 13.05 -9.46 -1.96
C ILE A 148 13.85 -9.83 -3.20
N PHE A 149 13.34 -9.48 -4.39
CA PHE A 149 14.03 -9.76 -5.65
C PHE A 149 15.29 -8.90 -5.79
N GLY A 150 15.27 -7.64 -5.30
CA GLY A 150 16.45 -6.78 -5.27
C GLY A 150 17.59 -7.38 -4.45
N ASP A 151 17.29 -7.88 -3.25
CA ASP A 151 18.24 -8.53 -2.35
C ASP A 151 18.75 -9.86 -2.94
N ALA A 152 17.86 -10.65 -3.57
CA ALA A 152 18.21 -11.91 -4.22
C ALA A 152 19.15 -11.73 -5.43
N LEU A 153 18.99 -10.66 -6.19
CA LEU A 153 19.82 -10.36 -7.37
C LEU A 153 21.07 -9.52 -7.03
N ALA A 154 21.17 -8.97 -5.82
CA ALA A 154 22.31 -8.14 -5.41
C ALA A 154 23.61 -8.97 -5.27
N LYS A 155 24.57 -8.71 -6.16
CA LYS A 155 25.93 -9.29 -6.09
C LYS A 155 26.82 -8.40 -5.23
N LYS A 156 27.47 -8.95 -4.20
CA LYS A 156 28.33 -8.19 -3.26
C LYS A 156 27.63 -6.96 -2.66
N GLY A 157 26.31 -7.03 -2.43
CA GLY A 157 25.52 -5.94 -1.86
C GLY A 157 25.20 -4.78 -2.82
N LYS A 158 25.50 -4.91 -4.12
CA LYS A 158 25.14 -3.91 -5.13
C LYS A 158 24.25 -4.55 -6.20
N LEU A 159 23.17 -3.84 -6.53
CA LEU A 159 22.31 -4.18 -7.66
C LEU A 159 22.75 -3.37 -8.87
N GLY A 160 22.98 -4.03 -10.02
CA GLY A 160 23.34 -3.34 -11.25
C GLY A 160 22.21 -2.39 -11.69
N ARG A 161 22.56 -1.22 -12.24
CA ARG A 161 21.58 -0.18 -12.62
C ARG A 161 20.50 -0.72 -13.56
N THR A 162 20.90 -1.52 -14.56
CA THR A 162 19.97 -2.16 -15.51
C THR A 162 18.99 -3.09 -14.81
N THR A 163 19.47 -3.98 -13.95
CA THR A 163 18.63 -4.89 -13.16
C THR A 163 17.68 -4.13 -12.24
N ALA A 164 18.17 -3.09 -11.55
CA ALA A 164 17.35 -2.24 -10.70
C ALA A 164 16.24 -1.55 -11.49
N THR A 165 16.57 -0.98 -12.67
CA THR A 165 15.56 -0.36 -13.54
C THR A 165 14.55 -1.35 -14.09
N SER A 166 14.96 -2.56 -14.49
CA SER A 166 14.03 -3.59 -14.96
C SER A 166 13.09 -4.06 -13.85
N LEU A 167 13.60 -4.23 -12.63
CA LEU A 167 12.80 -4.64 -11.48
C LEU A 167 11.79 -3.55 -11.09
N GLN A 168 12.23 -2.29 -11.07
CA GLN A 168 11.37 -1.14 -10.81
C GLN A 168 10.27 -1.00 -11.87
N ARG A 169 10.60 -1.18 -13.16
CA ARG A 169 9.60 -1.20 -14.23
C ARG A 169 8.57 -2.31 -14.04
N GLY A 170 9.03 -3.54 -13.81
CA GLY A 170 8.11 -4.67 -13.60
C GLY A 170 7.21 -4.48 -12.37
N PHE A 171 7.74 -3.91 -11.29
CA PHE A 171 6.93 -3.51 -10.13
C PHE A 171 5.88 -2.45 -10.48
N SER A 172 6.26 -1.39 -11.20
CA SER A 172 5.34 -0.32 -11.60
C SER A 172 4.25 -0.82 -12.55
N LEU A 173 4.57 -1.69 -13.50
CA LEU A 173 3.61 -2.27 -14.43
C LEU A 173 2.64 -3.22 -13.72
N ALA A 174 3.07 -3.89 -12.64
CA ALA A 174 2.17 -4.70 -11.81
C ALA A 174 1.03 -3.86 -11.18
N ALA A 175 1.26 -2.58 -10.92
CA ALA A 175 0.23 -1.67 -10.40
C ALA A 175 -0.91 -1.41 -11.39
N LEU A 176 -0.67 -1.61 -12.68
CA LEU A 176 -1.67 -1.35 -13.72
C LEU A 176 -2.80 -2.39 -13.70
N TRP A 177 -2.51 -3.66 -13.38
CA TRP A 177 -3.51 -4.72 -13.44
C TRP A 177 -3.91 -5.27 -12.07
N SER A 178 -3.08 -5.10 -11.03
CA SER A 178 -3.36 -5.69 -9.73
C SER A 178 -4.38 -4.89 -8.91
N PRO A 179 -5.47 -5.52 -8.42
CA PRO A 179 -6.44 -4.88 -7.53
C PRO A 179 -5.89 -4.57 -6.13
N PHE A 180 -4.73 -5.15 -5.76
CA PHE A 180 -4.12 -4.96 -4.44
C PHE A 180 -3.21 -3.73 -4.36
N PHE A 181 -3.04 -3.00 -5.48
CA PHE A 181 -2.36 -1.72 -5.46
C PHE A 181 -3.31 -0.60 -5.05
N ALA A 182 -2.81 0.31 -4.22
CA ALA A 182 -3.57 1.49 -3.79
C ALA A 182 -4.05 2.34 -4.98
N ALA A 183 -3.28 2.39 -6.07
CA ALA A 183 -3.68 3.10 -7.29
C ALA A 183 -4.96 2.50 -7.90
N MET A 184 -4.98 1.18 -8.11
CA MET A 184 -6.16 0.47 -8.63
C MET A 184 -7.35 0.59 -7.67
N GLY A 185 -7.12 0.40 -6.37
CA GLY A 185 -8.16 0.57 -5.36
C GLY A 185 -8.74 1.99 -5.33
N THR A 186 -7.91 3.01 -5.55
CA THR A 186 -8.34 4.41 -5.66
C THR A 186 -9.21 4.62 -6.90
N CYS A 187 -8.83 4.08 -8.06
CA CYS A 187 -9.65 4.14 -9.27
C CYS A 187 -11.03 3.53 -9.04
N LEU A 188 -11.10 2.33 -8.44
CA LEU A 188 -12.37 1.67 -8.15
C LEU A 188 -13.21 2.41 -7.09
N LEU A 189 -12.57 3.07 -6.12
CA LEU A 189 -13.25 3.78 -5.05
C LEU A 189 -13.83 5.12 -5.51
N TYR A 190 -13.12 5.85 -6.37
CA TYR A 190 -13.50 7.22 -6.75
C TYR A 190 -14.13 7.32 -8.15
N ALA A 191 -14.05 6.28 -8.99
CA ALA A 191 -14.71 6.25 -10.29
C ALA A 191 -16.00 5.41 -10.21
N PRO A 192 -17.17 6.02 -9.93
CA PRO A 192 -18.42 5.31 -9.74
C PRO A 192 -18.80 4.49 -10.98
N GLY A 193 -19.29 3.26 -10.76
CA GLY A 193 -19.70 2.35 -11.83
C GLY A 193 -18.55 1.61 -12.53
N THR A 194 -17.29 1.98 -12.25
CA THR A 194 -16.12 1.31 -12.82
C THR A 194 -15.96 -0.08 -12.23
N LYS A 195 -15.91 -1.09 -13.09
CA LYS A 195 -15.57 -2.45 -12.69
C LYS A 195 -14.11 -2.74 -13.02
N LEU A 196 -13.54 -3.70 -12.31
CA LEU A 196 -12.16 -4.14 -12.55
C LEU A 196 -11.91 -4.55 -14.02
N PRO A 197 -12.83 -5.27 -14.72
CA PRO A 197 -12.64 -5.59 -16.14
C PRO A 197 -12.56 -4.36 -17.05
N ASP A 198 -13.28 -3.29 -16.73
CA ASP A 198 -13.29 -2.06 -17.54
C ASP A 198 -11.90 -1.40 -17.50
N LEU A 199 -11.25 -1.44 -16.33
CA LEU A 199 -9.88 -0.96 -16.16
C LEU A 199 -8.87 -1.88 -16.84
N TRP A 200 -9.09 -3.20 -16.83
CA TRP A 200 -8.20 -4.16 -17.49
C TRP A 200 -8.13 -3.99 -19.01
N LEU A 201 -9.21 -3.58 -19.66
CA LEU A 201 -9.22 -3.30 -21.10
C LEU A 201 -8.16 -2.27 -21.49
N LEU A 202 -7.93 -1.26 -20.66
CA LEU A 202 -6.92 -0.23 -20.90
C LEU A 202 -5.55 -0.59 -20.28
N SER A 203 -5.56 -1.11 -19.06
CA SER A 203 -4.34 -1.31 -18.27
C SER A 203 -3.52 -2.54 -18.66
N MET A 204 -4.15 -3.62 -19.14
CA MET A 204 -3.43 -4.81 -19.59
C MET A 204 -2.57 -4.51 -20.84
N PRO A 205 -3.08 -3.87 -21.91
CA PRO A 205 -2.23 -3.46 -23.03
C PRO A 205 -1.04 -2.61 -22.59
N LEU A 206 -1.28 -1.58 -21.75
CA LEU A 206 -0.21 -0.74 -21.21
C LEU A 206 0.81 -1.54 -20.41
N CYS A 207 0.38 -2.55 -19.66
CA CYS A 207 1.26 -3.44 -18.91
C CYS A 207 2.12 -4.32 -19.82
N PHE A 208 1.62 -4.75 -20.98
CA PHE A 208 2.37 -5.58 -21.93
C PHE A 208 3.36 -4.77 -22.78
N PHE A 209 3.08 -3.49 -23.05
CA PHE A 209 3.90 -2.65 -23.93
C PHE A 209 4.84 -1.67 -23.21
N GLY A 210 4.70 -1.45 -21.89
CA GLY A 210 5.58 -0.60 -21.08
C GLY A 210 6.84 -1.27 -20.57
#